data_AF-A0A7X9C7L3-F1
#
_entry.id   AF-A0A7X9C7L3-F1
#
_cell.length_a   1.000
_cell.length_b   1.000
_cell.length_c   1.000
_cell.angle_alpha   90.00
_cell.angle_beta   90.00
_cell.angle_gamma   90.00
#
_symmetry.space_group_name_H-M   'P 1'
#
loop_
_entity.id
_entity.type
_entity.pdbx_description
1 polymer ?
#
loop_
_entity_poly.entity_id
_entity_poly.type
_entity_poly.pdbx_seq_one_letter_code
_entity_poly.pdbx_strand_id
1 'polypeptide(L)'
;MTAPTPTRDDKFSFGLWTTGWQAQDQFGSATRPALDMSTHIRTLAELGAWGFTFHDNDIVPFDATPQERQQIIDELKKVTEETGLVIEMVTTDTFAHPVFKDGAFTSNDRSVRRFGLR
;
A
#
# COMPACT_ATOMS: atom_id res chain seq x y z
N MET A 1 23.95 9.17 25.78
CA MET A 1 23.21 7.91 25.58
C MET A 1 23.07 7.71 24.08
N THR A 2 23.46 6.56 23.54
CA THR A 2 23.22 6.20 22.13
C THR A 2 21.75 5.88 21.94
N ALA A 3 21.18 6.27 20.80
CA ALA A 3 19.79 5.94 20.47
C ALA A 3 19.64 4.42 20.33
N PRO A 4 18.50 3.83 20.74
CA PRO A 4 18.23 2.41 20.54
C PRO A 4 18.12 2.08 19.05
N THR A 5 18.59 0.89 18.67
CA THR A 5 18.44 0.35 17.31
C THR A 5 17.21 -0.56 17.25
N PRO A 6 16.26 -0.34 16.33
CA PRO A 6 15.07 -1.18 16.23
C PRO A 6 15.43 -2.61 15.82
N THR A 7 14.65 -3.56 16.31
CA THR A 7 14.70 -4.97 15.96
C THR A 7 13.33 -5.45 15.50
N ARG A 8 13.26 -6.63 14.86
CA ARG A 8 11.98 -7.21 14.45
C ARG A 8 11.06 -7.58 15.62
N ASP A 9 11.61 -7.77 16.82
CA ASP A 9 10.84 -8.06 18.02
C ASP A 9 9.99 -6.86 18.49
N ASP A 10 10.37 -5.65 18.09
CA ASP A 10 9.62 -4.41 18.37
C ASP A 10 8.36 -4.27 17.51
N LYS A 11 8.24 -5.07 16.45
CA LYS A 11 7.07 -5.15 15.56
C LYS A 11 6.68 -3.82 14.91
N PHE A 12 7.65 -2.97 14.57
CA PHE A 12 7.38 -1.79 13.75
C PHE A 12 6.92 -2.20 12.34
N SER A 13 5.77 -1.68 11.92
CA SER A 13 5.24 -1.84 10.57
C SER A 13 4.89 -0.49 9.95
N PHE A 14 4.91 -0.43 8.61
CA PHE A 14 4.63 0.78 7.86
C PHE A 14 3.68 0.50 6.70
N GLY A 15 2.69 1.37 6.52
CA GLY A 15 1.88 1.36 5.31
C GLY A 15 2.70 1.82 4.10
N LEU A 16 2.63 1.12 2.97
CA LEU A 16 3.37 1.52 1.77
C LEU A 16 2.99 2.95 1.32
N TRP A 17 1.73 3.35 1.50
CA TRP A 17 1.26 4.71 1.25
C TRP A 17 1.94 5.80 2.10
N THR A 18 2.60 5.45 3.21
CA THR A 18 3.22 6.44 4.11
C THR A 18 4.53 6.97 3.51
N THR A 19 5.53 6.10 3.41
CA THR A 19 6.85 6.39 2.87
C THR A 19 6.85 6.46 1.34
N GLY A 20 5.85 5.84 0.69
CA GLY A 20 5.61 5.93 -0.75
C GLY A 20 4.85 7.18 -1.19
N TRP A 21 4.35 8.02 -0.29
CA TRP A 21 3.64 9.24 -0.67
C TRP A 21 4.52 10.15 -1.53
N GLN A 22 4.03 10.55 -2.70
CA GLN A 22 4.78 11.39 -3.64
C GLN A 22 4.81 12.89 -3.28
N ALA A 23 4.21 13.27 -2.15
CA ALA A 23 4.04 14.68 -1.75
C ALA A 23 3.10 15.51 -2.63
N GLN A 24 2.17 14.87 -3.33
CA GLN A 24 1.08 15.62 -3.95
C GLN A 24 0.07 16.01 -2.87
N ASP A 25 -0.16 17.32 -2.75
CA ASP A 25 -1.18 17.89 -1.88
C ASP A 25 -2.25 18.62 -2.70
N GLN A 26 -3.17 19.33 -2.04
CA GLN A 26 -4.29 19.99 -2.69
C GLN A 26 -3.88 21.19 -3.55
N PHE A 27 -2.68 21.73 -3.38
CA PHE A 27 -2.22 22.98 -3.98
C PHE A 27 -0.97 22.84 -4.85
N GLY A 28 -0.35 21.66 -4.89
CA GLY A 28 0.87 21.41 -5.65
C GLY A 28 0.95 20.00 -6.25
N SER A 29 1.71 19.90 -7.33
CA SER A 29 2.06 18.60 -7.94
C SER A 29 3.02 17.82 -7.05
N ALA A 30 3.08 16.50 -7.27
CA ALA A 30 4.05 15.62 -6.63
C ALA A 30 5.48 16.15 -6.71
N THR A 31 6.21 16.08 -5.59
CA THR A 31 7.62 16.49 -5.50
C THR A 31 8.58 15.31 -5.39
N ARG A 32 8.07 14.07 -5.36
CA ARG A 32 8.85 12.83 -5.33
C ARG A 32 8.37 11.86 -6.43
N PRO A 33 9.27 11.06 -7.02
CA PRO A 33 8.86 9.98 -7.91
C PRO A 33 8.10 8.90 -7.14
N ALA A 34 7.30 8.11 -7.85
CA ALA A 34 6.72 6.90 -7.30
C ALA A 34 7.83 5.91 -6.94
N LEU A 35 7.65 5.18 -5.85
CA LEU A 35 8.58 4.13 -5.46
C LEU A 35 8.21 2.81 -6.16
N ASP A 36 9.24 2.09 -6.61
CA ASP A 36 9.09 0.71 -7.04
C ASP A 36 8.76 -0.19 -5.83
N MET A 37 7.72 -1.02 -5.94
CA MET A 37 7.21 -1.84 -4.85
C MET A 37 8.29 -2.76 -4.25
N SER A 38 9.00 -3.49 -5.10
CA SER A 38 10.01 -4.45 -4.65
C SER A 38 11.18 -3.77 -3.94
N THR A 39 11.69 -2.69 -4.54
CA THR A 39 12.78 -1.91 -3.96
C THR A 39 12.36 -1.29 -2.63
N HIS A 40 11.14 -0.76 -2.55
CA HIS A 40 10.59 -0.14 -1.35
C HIS A 40 10.47 -1.14 -0.19
N ILE A 41 9.93 -2.33 -0.43
CA ILE A 41 9.80 -3.40 0.58
C ILE A 41 11.19 -3.86 1.07
N ARG A 42 12.18 -3.99 0.17
CA ARG A 42 13.56 -4.31 0.55
C ARG A 42 14.17 -3.24 1.45
N THR A 43 13.97 -1.96 1.12
CA THR A 43 14.45 -0.85 1.96
C THR A 43 13.81 -0.87 3.36
N LEU A 44 12.51 -1.16 3.48
CA LEU A 44 11.88 -1.31 4.81
C LEU A 44 12.53 -2.43 5.63
N ALA A 45 12.87 -3.55 4.99
CA ALA A 45 13.56 -4.66 5.65
C ALA A 45 14.98 -4.28 6.11
N GLU A 46 15.74 -3.57 5.28
CA GLU A 46 17.08 -3.06 5.61
C GLU A 46 17.06 -2.09 6.79
N LEU A 47 15.98 -1.31 6.93
CA LEU A 47 15.78 -0.37 8.04
C LEU A 47 15.30 -1.04 9.34
N GLY A 48 15.11 -2.37 9.34
CA GLY A 48 14.73 -3.13 10.53
C GLY A 48 13.23 -3.21 10.79
N ALA A 49 12.39 -2.89 9.81
CA ALA A 49 10.95 -3.12 9.93
C ALA A 49 10.66 -4.61 10.15
N TRP A 50 9.59 -4.89 10.87
CA TRP A 50 9.05 -6.24 11.06
C TRP A 50 8.04 -6.59 9.97
N GLY A 51 7.23 -5.62 9.57
CA GLY A 51 6.19 -5.82 8.57
C GLY A 51 5.80 -4.56 7.82
N PHE A 52 4.86 -4.72 6.90
CA PHE A 52 4.28 -3.63 6.14
C PHE A 52 2.79 -3.89 5.91
N THR A 53 2.08 -2.83 5.52
CA THR A 53 0.65 -2.84 5.24
C THR A 53 0.39 -2.09 3.93
N PHE A 54 -0.76 -2.33 3.29
CA PHE A 54 -1.11 -1.66 2.04
C PHE A 54 -2.62 -1.64 1.81
N HIS A 55 -3.08 -0.67 1.02
CA HIS A 55 -4.33 -0.77 0.29
C HIS A 55 -4.15 -1.68 -0.92
N ASP A 56 -5.22 -2.32 -1.36
CA ASP A 56 -5.28 -2.99 -2.66
C ASP A 56 -4.69 -2.14 -3.80
N ASN A 57 -5.06 -0.86 -3.88
CA ASN A 57 -4.57 0.05 -4.93
C ASN A 57 -3.18 0.65 -4.72
N ASP A 58 -2.54 0.45 -3.56
CA ASP A 58 -1.12 0.74 -3.40
C ASP A 58 -0.25 -0.29 -4.15
N ILE A 59 -0.77 -1.51 -4.33
CA ILE A 59 -0.09 -2.63 -4.96
C ILE A 59 -0.55 -2.79 -6.41
N VAL A 60 -1.87 -2.93 -6.61
CA VAL A 60 -2.47 -3.25 -7.90
C VAL A 60 -3.22 -2.02 -8.43
N PRO A 61 -2.80 -1.42 -9.55
CA PRO A 61 -3.52 -0.32 -10.16
C PRO A 61 -5.00 -0.65 -10.37
N PHE A 62 -5.88 0.34 -10.14
CA PHE A 62 -7.34 0.15 -10.18
C PHE A 62 -7.84 -0.43 -11.51
N ASP A 63 -7.15 -0.12 -12.61
CA ASP A 63 -7.47 -0.54 -13.98
C ASP A 63 -6.59 -1.70 -14.50
N ALA A 64 -5.77 -2.30 -13.64
CA ALA A 64 -4.91 -3.42 -14.02
C ALA A 64 -5.71 -4.60 -14.59
N THR A 65 -5.22 -5.16 -15.67
CA THR A 65 -5.76 -6.41 -16.23
C THR A 65 -5.53 -7.58 -15.28
N PRO A 66 -6.30 -8.69 -15.40
CA PRO A 66 -6.07 -9.89 -14.59
C PRO A 66 -4.64 -10.43 -14.69
N GLN A 67 -4.01 -10.30 -15.86
CA GLN A 67 -2.64 -10.73 -16.11
C GLN A 67 -1.62 -9.84 -15.38
N GLU A 68 -1.75 -8.51 -15.48
CA GLU A 68 -0.89 -7.56 -14.77
C GLU A 68 -1.03 -7.72 -13.26
N ARG A 69 -2.27 -7.85 -12.76
CA ARG A 69 -2.54 -8.13 -11.34
C ARG A 69 -1.82 -9.38 -10.88
N GLN A 70 -1.87 -10.46 -11.65
CA GLN A 70 -1.21 -11.71 -11.28
C GLN A 70 0.32 -11.55 -11.22
N GLN A 71 0.91 -10.85 -12.18
CA GLN A 71 2.35 -10.56 -12.21
C GLN A 71 2.79 -9.76 -10.98
N ILE A 72 2.05 -8.70 -10.62
CA ILE A 72 2.33 -7.88 -9.44
C ILE A 72 2.21 -8.69 -8.15
N ILE A 73 1.18 -9.54 -8.02
CA ILE A 73 1.01 -10.40 -6.84
C ILE A 73 2.16 -11.40 -6.71
N ASP A 74 2.61 -12.00 -7.81
CA ASP A 74 3.73 -12.94 -7.79
C ASP A 74 5.04 -12.23 -7.40
N GLU A 75 5.24 -10.99 -7.86
CA GLU A 75 6.35 -10.16 -7.43
C GLU A 75 6.28 -9.78 -5.94
N LEU A 76 5.11 -9.34 -5.46
CA LEU A 76 4.88 -9.02 -4.04
C LEU A 76 5.19 -10.23 -3.15
N LYS A 77 4.72 -11.42 -3.53
CA LYS A 77 5.00 -12.67 -2.80
C LYS A 77 6.49 -12.97 -2.77
N LYS A 78 7.16 -12.86 -3.92
CA LYS A 78 8.60 -13.09 -4.05
C LYS A 78 9.40 -12.16 -3.14
N VAL A 79 9.16 -10.85 -3.18
CA VAL A 79 9.91 -9.91 -2.34
C VAL A 79 9.59 -10.05 -0.86
N THR A 80 8.36 -10.41 -0.50
CA THR A 80 7.98 -10.71 0.89
C THR A 80 8.74 -11.93 1.42
N GLU A 81 8.85 -13.00 0.62
CA GLU A 81 9.62 -14.20 0.96
C GLU A 81 11.13 -13.89 1.07
N GLU A 82 11.69 -13.15 0.11
CA GLU A 82 13.11 -12.76 0.09
C GLU A 82 13.51 -11.91 1.31
N THR A 83 12.65 -10.99 1.73
CA THR A 83 12.93 -10.08 2.86
C THR A 83 12.53 -10.66 4.21
N GLY A 84 11.62 -11.63 4.24
CA GLY A 84 11.03 -12.19 5.45
C GLY A 84 10.21 -11.17 6.25
N LEU A 85 9.73 -10.09 5.62
CA LEU A 85 8.79 -9.17 6.24
C LEU A 85 7.39 -9.77 6.33
N VAL A 86 6.64 -9.38 7.36
CA VAL A 86 5.24 -9.79 7.54
C VAL A 86 4.31 -8.80 6.84
N ILE A 87 3.34 -9.29 6.07
CA ILE A 87 2.17 -8.49 5.68
C ILE A 87 1.23 -8.49 6.88
N GLU A 88 1.31 -7.45 7.71
CA GLU A 88 0.67 -7.40 9.03
C GLU A 88 -0.84 -7.17 8.92
N MET A 89 -1.23 -6.30 8.01
CA MET A 89 -2.60 -5.87 7.77
C MET A 89 -2.75 -5.44 6.31
N VAL A 90 -3.95 -5.65 5.76
CA VAL A 90 -4.36 -5.14 4.45
C VAL A 90 -5.67 -4.37 4.59
N THR A 91 -5.87 -3.38 3.73
CA THR A 91 -7.09 -2.56 3.69
C THR A 91 -7.52 -2.30 2.25
N THR A 92 -8.66 -1.66 2.05
CA THR A 92 -9.25 -1.39 0.72
C THR A 92 -9.34 0.12 0.50
N ASP A 93 -8.84 0.60 -0.64
CA ASP A 93 -9.05 1.99 -1.05
C ASP A 93 -10.49 2.18 -1.54
N THR A 94 -11.30 2.79 -0.68
CA THR A 94 -12.70 3.11 -0.93
C THR A 94 -12.93 4.62 -1.00
N PHE A 95 -11.89 5.39 -1.36
CA PHE A 95 -11.91 6.85 -1.29
C PHE A 95 -11.27 7.56 -2.49
N ALA A 96 -10.23 7.02 -3.12
CA ALA A 96 -9.48 7.76 -4.15
C ALA A 96 -10.22 7.85 -5.49
N HIS A 97 -10.82 6.75 -5.97
CA HIS A 97 -11.51 6.75 -7.25
C HIS A 97 -12.79 7.60 -7.20
N PRO A 98 -13.09 8.46 -8.21
CA PRO A 98 -14.25 9.37 -8.17
C PRO A 98 -15.62 8.70 -8.00
N VAL A 99 -15.72 7.39 -8.25
CA VAL A 99 -16.93 6.59 -7.96
C VAL A 99 -17.33 6.66 -6.49
N PHE A 100 -16.35 6.81 -5.58
CA PHE A 100 -16.55 6.86 -4.13
C PHE A 100 -16.69 8.28 -3.57
N LYS A 101 -16.97 9.28 -4.42
CA LYS A 101 -17.13 10.69 -4.01
C LYS A 101 -18.20 10.94 -2.94
N ASP A 102 -19.18 10.04 -2.79
CA ASP A 102 -20.24 10.07 -1.77
C ASP A 102 -20.06 8.91 -0.75
N GLY A 103 -18.82 8.43 -0.60
CA GLY A 103 -18.47 7.22 0.14
C GLY A 103 -18.72 5.92 -0.66
N ALA A 104 -18.24 4.80 -0.13
CA ALA A 104 -18.50 3.47 -0.67
C ALA A 104 -19.77 2.86 -0.05
N PHE A 105 -19.69 2.37 1.19
CA PHE A 105 -20.76 1.60 1.81
C PHE A 105 -22.01 2.40 2.17
N THR A 106 -21.89 3.72 2.28
CA THR A 106 -22.98 4.64 2.63
C THR A 106 -23.36 5.58 1.49
N SER A 107 -22.82 5.36 0.28
CA SER A 107 -23.23 6.13 -0.90
C SER A 107 -24.74 6.11 -1.08
N ASN A 108 -25.33 7.23 -1.48
CA ASN A 108 -26.73 7.25 -1.86
C ASN A 108 -27.00 6.33 -3.07
N ASP A 109 -26.03 6.19 -3.97
CA ASP A 109 -26.12 5.29 -5.11
C ASP A 109 -25.95 3.82 -4.68
N ARG A 110 -27.01 3.03 -4.88
CA ARG A 110 -27.01 1.60 -4.52
C ARG A 110 -25.99 0.79 -5.33
N SER A 111 -25.73 1.16 -6.57
CA SER A 111 -24.73 0.48 -7.41
C SER A 111 -23.32 0.64 -6.83
N VAL A 112 -22.99 1.84 -6.32
CA VAL A 112 -21.71 2.14 -5.65
C VAL A 112 -21.58 1.34 -4.35
N ARG A 113 -22.63 1.28 -3.52
CA ARG A 113 -22.60 0.45 -2.30
C ARG A 113 -22.33 -1.03 -2.59
N ARG A 114 -22.91 -1.54 -3.67
CA ARG A 114 -22.70 -2.93 -4.11
C ARG A 114 -21.30 -3.15 -4.67
N PHE A 115 -20.76 -2.16 -5.37
CA PHE A 115 -19.39 -2.19 -5.88
C PHE A 115 -18.36 -2.17 -4.75
N GLY A 116 -18.51 -1.29 -3.74
CA GLY A 116 -17.56 -1.24 -2.62
C GLY A 116 -17.50 -2.51 -1.77
N LEU A 117 -18.56 -3.33 -1.76
CA LEU A 117 -18.62 -4.61 -1.02
C LEU A 117 -18.01 -5.79 -1.80
N ARG A 118 -17.44 -5.56 -2.98
CA ARG A 118 -16.95 -6.60 -3.89
C ARG A 118 -15.43 -6.62 -3.98
#